data_AF-A0AA36GWX0-F1
#
_entry.id   AF-A0AA36GWX0-F1
#
_cell.length_a   1.000
_cell.length_b   1.000
_cell.length_c   1.000
_cell.angle_alpha   90.00
_cell.angle_beta   90.00
_cell.angle_gamma   90.00
#
_symmetry.space_group_name_H-M   'P 1'
#
loop_
_entity.id
_entity.type
_entity.pdbx_description
1 polymer ?
#
loop_
_entity_poly.entity_id
_entity_poly.type
_entity_poly.pdbx_seq_one_letter_code
_entity_poly.pdbx_strand_id
1 'polypeptide(L)' 'MSIGGVVYRKVTRRFSTLFLAATLGAFVMNYSFNAITDAYWDRVNAGKQWKDIKQRIE' A
#
# COMPACT_ATOMS: atom_id res chain seq x y z
N MET A 1 7.21 -20.81 20.01
CA MET A 1 7.94 -20.41 18.79
C MET A 1 7.71 -18.92 18.56
N SER A 2 8.76 -18.13 18.37
CA SER A 2 8.61 -16.69 18.11
C SER A 2 8.18 -16.45 16.65
N ILE A 3 7.34 -15.42 16.43
CA ILE A 3 6.91 -14.94 15.11
C ILE A 3 8.14 -14.66 14.22
N GLY A 4 9.19 -14.04 14.80
CA GLY A 4 10.45 -13.80 14.09
C GLY A 4 11.15 -15.08 13.63
N GLY A 5 11.05 -16.16 14.42
CA GLY A 5 11.58 -17.47 14.06
C GLY A 5 10.83 -18.13 12.90
N VAL A 6 9.54 -17.84 12.74
CA VAL A 6 8.71 -18.33 11.62
C VAL A 6 9.01 -17.55 10.34
N VAL A 7 9.07 -16.22 10.42
CA VAL A 7 9.42 -15.34 9.29
C VAL A 7 10.81 -15.66 8.77
N TYR A 8 11.78 -15.83 9.67
CA TYR A 8 13.13 -16.19 9.29
C TYR A 8 13.16 -17.51 8.51
N ARG A 9 12.52 -18.55 9.04
CA ARG A 9 12.60 -19.90 8.48
C ARG A 9 11.83 -20.04 7.16
N LYS A 10 10.74 -19.30 6.97
CA LYS A 10 9.86 -19.41 5.79
C LYS A 10 10.14 -18.39 4.70
N VAL A 11 10.57 -17.18 5.04
CA VAL A 11 10.65 -16.07 4.09
C VAL A 11 12.09 -15.63 3.86
N THR A 12 12.84 -15.32 4.93
CA THR A 12 14.15 -14.68 4.79
C THR A 12 15.33 -15.65 4.69
N ARG A 13 15.15 -16.93 5.02
CA ARG A 13 16.23 -17.95 5.00
C ARG A 13 16.79 -18.23 3.61
N ARG A 14 16.00 -18.12 2.54
CA ARG A 14 16.46 -18.31 1.15
C ARG A 14 16.36 -16.99 0.42
N PHE A 15 17.41 -16.65 -0.35
CA PHE A 15 17.44 -15.39 -1.10
C PHE A 15 16.31 -15.31 -2.14
N SER A 16 15.98 -16.42 -2.81
CA SER A 16 14.87 -16.46 -3.78
C SER A 16 13.50 -16.18 -3.15
N THR A 17 13.23 -16.73 -1.97
CA THR A 17 11.97 -16.47 -1.25
C THR A 17 11.93 -15.07 -0.65
N LEU A 18 13.08 -14.56 -0.19
CA LEU A 18 13.23 -13.20 0.30
C LEU A 18 12.98 -12.19 -0.83
N PHE A 19 13.61 -12.38 -1.99
CA PHE A 19 13.47 -11.53 -3.15
C PHE A 19 12.02 -11.50 -3.63
N LEU A 20 11.39 -12.67 -3.80
CA LEU A 20 9.98 -12.76 -4.19
C LEU A 20 9.06 -12.04 -3.19
N ALA A 21 9.25 -12.27 -1.89
CA ALA A 21 8.45 -11.62 -0.85
C ALA A 21 8.67 -10.10 -0.81
N ALA A 22 9.90 -9.63 -1.02
CA ALA A 22 10.21 -8.21 -1.07
C ALA A 22 9.60 -7.54 -2.31
N THR A 23 9.69 -8.15 -3.48
CA THR A 23 9.09 -7.62 -4.71
C THR A 23 7.58 -7.56 -4.60
N LEU A 24 6.92 -8.66 -4.21
CA LEU A 24 5.47 -8.68 -4.00
C LEU A 24 5.04 -7.69 -2.91
N GLY A 25 5.79 -7.63 -1.81
CA GLY A 25 5.56 -6.68 -0.73
C GLY A 25 5.64 -5.23 -1.21
N ALA A 26 6.63 -4.90 -2.05
CA ALA A 26 6.78 -3.56 -2.62
C ALA A 26 5.59 -3.18 -3.52
N PHE A 27 5.11 -4.10 -4.37
CA PHE A 27 3.93 -3.85 -5.21
C PHE A 27 2.67 -3.64 -4.38
N VAL A 28 2.40 -4.53 -3.43
CA VAL A 28 1.24 -4.43 -2.54
C VAL A 28 1.31 -3.14 -1.72
N MET A 29 2.49 -2.81 -1.17
CA MET A 29 2.68 -1.61 -0.38
C MET A 29 2.50 -0.35 -1.22
N ASN A 30 3.06 -0.28 -2.42
CA ASN A 30 2.88 0.87 -3.30
C ASN A 30 1.40 1.11 -3.63
N TYR A 31 0.67 0.05 -4.03
CA TYR A 31 -0.75 0.17 -4.34
C TYR A 31 -1.58 0.61 -3.12
N SER A 32 -1.36 -0.05 -1.99
CA SER A 32 -2.09 0.24 -0.75
C SER A 32 -1.78 1.66 -0.25
N PHE A 33 -0.51 2.06 -0.31
CA PHE A 33 -0.07 3.36 0.16
C PHE A 33 -0.64 4.49 -0.68
N ASN A 34 -0.63 4.35 -2.02
CA ASN A 34 -1.26 5.34 -2.90
C ASN A 34 -2.75 5.45 -2.62
N ALA A 35 -3.47 4.32 -2.54
CA ALA A 35 -4.91 4.35 -2.26
C ALA A 35 -5.25 5.01 -0.91
N ILE A 36 -4.47 4.73 0.14
CA ILE A 36 -4.66 5.33 1.46
C ILE A 36 -4.34 6.83 1.40
N THR A 37 -3.25 7.20 0.74
CA THR A 37 -2.80 8.59 0.66
C THR A 37 -3.80 9.43 -0.13
N ASP A 38 -4.31 8.91 -1.26
CA ASP A 38 -5.35 9.55 -2.06
C ASP A 38 -6.64 9.69 -1.26
N ALA A 39 -7.09 8.63 -0.59
CA ALA A 39 -8.29 8.69 0.25
C ALA A 39 -8.16 9.69 1.41
N TYR A 40 -6.98 9.79 2.00
CA TYR A 40 -6.69 10.77 3.04
C TYR A 40 -6.71 12.19 2.46
N TRP A 41 -6.04 12.40 1.32
CA TRP A 41 -5.98 13.68 0.63
C TRP A 41 -7.36 14.19 0.20
N ASP A 42 -8.20 13.28 -0.27
CA ASP A 42 -9.58 13.55 -0.68
C ASP A 42 -10.46 13.97 0.49
N ARG A 43 -10.31 13.32 1.64
CA ARG A 43 -11.03 13.71 2.85
C ARG A 43 -10.59 15.09 3.35
N VAL A 44 -9.30 15.38 3.32
CA VAL A 44 -8.77 16.66 3.80
C VAL A 44 -9.15 17.81 2.86
N ASN A 45 -9.17 17.57 1.55
CA ASN A 45 -9.45 18.60 0.54
C ASN A 45 -10.86 18.50 -0.05
N ALA A 46 -11.77 17.82 0.64
CA ALA A 46 -13.15 17.63 0.21
C ALA A 46 -13.80 18.98 -0.12
N GLY A 47 -14.42 19.06 -1.30
CA GLY A 47 -15.11 20.26 -1.79
C GLY A 47 -14.21 21.31 -2.44
N LYS A 48 -12.88 21.13 -2.42
CA LYS A 48 -11.92 21.99 -3.15
C LYS A 48 -11.37 21.30 -4.40
N GLN A 49 -11.48 19.99 -4.47
CA GLN A 49 -10.93 19.21 -5.57
C GLN A 49 -11.82 19.34 -6.81
N TRP A 50 -11.19 19.39 -7.98
CA TRP A 50 -11.91 19.47 -9.26
C TRP A 50 -12.94 18.34 -9.43
N LYS A 51 -12.65 17.14 -8.94
CA LYS A 51 -13.59 16.02 -8.97
C LYS A 51 -14.90 16.26 -8.20
N ASP A 52 -14.84 16.99 -7.09
CA ASP A 52 -16.03 17.34 -6.30
C ASP A 52 -16.80 18.51 -6.92
N ILE A 53 -16.07 19.44 -7.55
CA ILE A 53 -16.65 20.61 -8.23
C ILE A 53 -17.31 20.20 -9.54
N LYS A 54 -16.69 19.30 -10.31
CA LYS A 54 -17.23 18.79 -11.59
C LYS A 54 -18.60 18.12 -11.39
N GLN A 55 -18.76 17.33 -10.33
CA GLN A 55 -20.05 16.69 -9.97
C GLN A 55 -21.18 17.70 -9.70
N ARG A 56 -20.88 18.97 -9.45
CA ARG A 56 -21.88 20.02 -9.24
C ARG A 56 -22.22 20.81 -10.50
N ILE A 57 -21.36 20.77 -11.51
CA ILE A 57 -21.48 21.58 -12.73
C ILE A 57 -22.07 20.76 -13.89
N GLU A 58 -21.84 19.45 -13.89
CA GLU A 58 -22.34 18.47 -14.85
C GLU A 58 -23.58 17.76 -14.30
#